data_AF-A0AAV3L5B8-F1
#
_entry.id   AF-A0AAV3L5B8-F1
#
_cell.length_a   1.000
_cell.length_b   1.000
_cell.length_c   1.000
_cell.angle_alpha   90.00
_cell.angle_beta   90.00
_cell.angle_gamma   90.00
#
_symmetry.space_group_name_H-M   'P 1'
#
loop_
_entity.id
_entity.type
_entity.pdbx_description
1 polymer ?
#
loop_
_entity_poly.entity_id
_entity_poly.type
_entity_poly.pdbx_seq_one_letter_code
_entity_poly.pdbx_strand_id
1 'polypeptide(L)'
;MIIKEEIFVPKELVKEKIDLLVENLTTIKDDNGEFLLGFDGLKVDDKSWTVWNWPQGVGLYGIYKNYQMTKNPRAYQVVNEWFEDRMEEGAPPKNVNTMAPLLTMAYLYEDTKDSRYLPYLEQWAEWVMNDMPRTNEDGLQHATYGPENKNQLWDDTLMMTVLPLAKIGKLLVDDCYSRDH
;
A
#
# COMPACT_ATOMS: atom_id res chain seq x y z
N MET A 1 21.91 40.40 -4.48
CA MET A 1 21.46 39.55 -3.36
C MET A 1 19.96 39.32 -3.55
N ILE A 2 19.56 38.16 -4.06
CA ILE A 2 18.15 37.80 -4.19
C ILE A 2 17.73 37.27 -2.82
N ILE A 3 16.99 38.07 -2.06
CA ILE A 3 16.30 37.59 -0.87
C ILE A 3 15.18 36.72 -1.42
N LYS A 4 15.29 35.39 -1.30
CA LYS A 4 14.12 34.52 -1.46
C LYS A 4 13.22 34.83 -0.27
N GLU A 5 12.04 35.38 -0.52
CA GLU A 5 10.98 35.37 0.48
C GLU A 5 10.73 33.91 0.86
N GLU A 6 11.08 33.52 2.08
CA GLU A 6 10.69 32.23 2.61
C GLU A 6 9.17 32.24 2.75
N ILE A 7 8.49 31.51 1.87
CA ILE A 7 7.05 31.28 1.97
C ILE A 7 6.82 30.45 3.23
N PHE A 8 6.43 31.12 4.31
CA PHE A 8 6.03 30.46 5.55
C PHE A 8 4.58 29.96 5.41
N VAL A 9 4.40 28.65 5.40
CA VAL A 9 3.07 28.02 5.45
C VAL A 9 2.79 27.60 6.89
N PRO A 10 1.71 28.10 7.53
CA PRO A 10 1.36 27.70 8.90
C PRO A 10 1.11 26.20 9.01
N LYS A 11 1.61 25.56 10.08
CA LYS A 11 1.43 24.13 10.35
C LYS A 11 -0.05 23.71 10.35
N GLU A 12 -0.94 24.53 10.92
CA GLU A 12 -2.37 24.22 10.96
C GLU A 12 -3.01 24.23 9.57
N LEU A 13 -2.57 25.14 8.68
CA LEU A 13 -3.01 25.14 7.29
C LEU A 13 -2.55 23.87 6.56
N VAL A 14 -1.32 23.41 6.79
CA VAL A 14 -0.83 22.15 6.21
C VAL A 14 -1.67 20.96 6.68
N LYS A 15 -1.98 20.87 7.98
CA LYS A 15 -2.84 19.81 8.52
C LYS A 15 -4.23 19.84 7.89
N GLU A 16 -4.87 21.01 7.83
CA GLU A 16 -6.18 21.19 7.20
C GLU A 16 -6.15 20.73 5.75
N LYS A 17 -5.10 21.06 4.98
CA LYS A 17 -4.99 20.60 3.59
C LYS A 17 -4.74 19.11 3.47
N ILE A 18 -4.00 18.50 4.39
CA ILE A 18 -3.87 17.04 4.43
C ILE A 18 -5.23 16.40 4.71
N ASP A 19 -5.99 16.89 5.69
CA ASP A 19 -7.30 16.34 6.01
C ASP A 19 -8.26 16.41 4.81
N LEU A 20 -8.28 17.54 4.09
CA LEU A 20 -9.06 17.69 2.86
C LEU A 20 -8.61 16.74 1.74
N LEU A 21 -7.30 16.48 1.60
CA LEU A 21 -6.79 15.51 0.62
C LEU A 21 -7.20 14.08 1.00
N VAL A 22 -7.19 13.74 2.29
CA VAL A 22 -7.67 12.43 2.78
C VAL A 22 -9.16 12.28 2.51
N GLU A 23 -9.96 13.30 2.82
CA GLU A 23 -11.40 13.28 2.54
C GLU A 23 -11.67 13.08 1.04
N ASN A 24 -11.01 13.86 0.17
CA ASN A 24 -11.14 13.70 -1.27
C ASN A 24 -10.74 12.29 -1.72
N LEU A 25 -9.58 11.78 -1.30
CA LEU A 25 -9.10 10.45 -1.67
C LEU A 25 -10.09 9.34 -1.27
N THR A 26 -10.64 9.42 -0.06
CA THR A 26 -11.60 8.42 0.47
C THR A 26 -12.97 8.44 -0.19
N THR A 27 -13.29 9.49 -0.96
CA THR A 27 -14.57 9.64 -1.67
C THR A 27 -14.48 9.30 -3.15
N ILE A 28 -13.27 9.04 -3.67
CA ILE A 28 -13.08 8.62 -5.06
C ILE A 28 -13.81 7.28 -5.29
N LYS A 29 -14.69 7.27 -6.28
CA LYS A 29 -15.44 6.10 -6.72
C LYS A 29 -15.83 6.21 -8.20
N ASP A 30 -15.89 5.08 -8.89
CA ASP A 30 -16.38 4.99 -10.27
C ASP A 30 -17.73 4.27 -10.33
N ASP A 31 -18.80 4.98 -9.95
CA ASP A 31 -20.16 4.41 -9.87
C ASP A 31 -20.70 3.92 -11.23
N ASN A 32 -20.22 4.50 -12.33
CA ASN A 32 -20.71 4.21 -13.68
C ASN A 32 -19.80 3.25 -14.45
N GLY A 33 -18.65 2.88 -13.88
CA GLY A 33 -17.64 2.05 -14.53
C GLY A 33 -17.02 2.70 -15.77
N GLU A 34 -17.00 4.03 -15.84
CA GLU A 34 -16.48 4.79 -16.99
C GLU A 34 -14.98 4.59 -17.16
N PHE A 35 -14.29 4.34 -16.06
CA PHE A 35 -12.84 4.33 -15.97
C PHE A 35 -12.23 2.96 -15.67
N LEU A 36 -13.03 1.89 -15.74
CA LEU A 36 -12.55 0.53 -15.57
C LEU A 36 -11.47 0.21 -16.60
N LEU A 37 -10.33 -0.30 -16.12
CA LEU A 37 -9.27 -0.81 -16.98
C LEU A 37 -9.66 -2.17 -17.54
N GLY A 38 -9.50 -2.35 -18.85
CA GLY A 38 -9.78 -3.62 -19.54
C GLY A 38 -8.50 -4.39 -19.87
N PHE A 39 -8.42 -5.63 -19.42
CA PHE A 39 -7.35 -6.57 -19.75
C PHE A 39 -7.95 -7.91 -20.20
N ASP A 40 -8.03 -8.15 -21.51
CA ASP A 40 -8.46 -9.42 -22.11
C ASP A 40 -9.70 -10.07 -21.44
N GLY A 41 -10.74 -9.27 -21.18
CA GLY A 41 -12.01 -9.72 -20.57
C GLY A 41 -12.11 -9.47 -19.06
N LEU A 42 -11.01 -9.14 -18.38
CA LEU A 42 -11.02 -8.63 -17.01
C LEU A 42 -11.26 -7.13 -17.00
N LYS A 43 -12.23 -6.67 -16.21
CA LYS A 43 -12.43 -5.25 -15.89
C LYS A 43 -11.95 -5.01 -14.47
N VAL A 44 -11.01 -4.07 -14.31
CA VAL A 44 -10.42 -3.71 -13.03
C VAL A 44 -10.76 -2.26 -12.73
N ASP A 45 -11.43 -2.04 -11.61
CA ASP A 45 -11.44 -0.72 -10.98
C ASP A 45 -10.11 -0.56 -10.24
N ASP A 46 -9.33 0.46 -10.57
CA ASP A 46 -8.10 0.82 -9.86
C ASP A 46 -8.19 2.20 -9.18
N LYS A 47 -9.34 2.87 -9.30
CA LYS A 47 -9.53 4.26 -8.86
C LYS A 47 -10.28 4.35 -7.56
N SER A 48 -11.34 3.56 -7.41
CA SER A 48 -12.21 3.69 -6.23
C SER A 48 -11.43 3.41 -4.95
N TRP A 49 -11.69 4.18 -3.90
CA TRP A 49 -11.00 4.02 -2.62
C TRP A 49 -11.17 2.62 -2.06
N THR A 50 -12.30 1.97 -2.33
CA THR A 50 -12.64 0.63 -1.85
C THR A 50 -11.90 -0.50 -2.57
N VAL A 51 -11.00 -0.22 -3.51
CA VAL A 51 -10.25 -1.24 -4.25
C VAL A 51 -8.92 -1.54 -3.57
N TRP A 52 -8.55 -2.82 -3.47
CA TRP A 52 -7.18 -3.24 -3.14
C TRP A 52 -6.25 -3.14 -4.36
N ASN A 53 -5.53 -2.03 -4.51
CA ASN A 53 -4.52 -1.85 -5.56
C ASN A 53 -3.42 -0.84 -5.14
N TRP A 54 -2.45 -0.60 -6.04
CA TRP A 54 -1.28 0.24 -5.76
C TRP A 54 -1.60 1.71 -5.40
N PRO A 55 -2.59 2.41 -6.00
CA PRO A 55 -2.87 3.79 -5.61
C PRO A 55 -3.34 3.88 -4.17
N GLN A 56 -4.18 2.93 -3.74
CA GLN A 56 -4.66 2.81 -2.38
C GLN A 56 -3.51 2.43 -1.44
N GLY A 57 -2.60 1.53 -1.86
CA GLY A 57 -1.40 1.22 -1.09
C GLY A 57 -0.55 2.45 -0.76
N VAL A 58 -0.31 3.32 -1.75
CA VAL A 58 0.40 4.60 -1.55
C VAL A 58 -0.40 5.55 -0.66
N GLY A 59 -1.71 5.67 -0.91
CA GLY A 59 -2.60 6.51 -0.12
C GLY A 59 -2.64 6.11 1.36
N LEU A 60 -2.84 4.82 1.64
CA LEU A 60 -2.82 4.23 2.98
C LEU A 60 -1.49 4.51 3.68
N TYR A 61 -0.36 4.37 2.98
CA TYR A 61 0.94 4.66 3.57
C TYR A 61 1.05 6.13 3.98
N GLY A 62 0.68 7.06 3.09
CA GLY A 62 0.67 8.49 3.39
C GLY A 62 -0.23 8.86 4.58
N ILE A 63 -1.45 8.32 4.61
CA ILE A 63 -2.42 8.54 5.70
C ILE A 63 -1.88 7.97 7.02
N TYR A 64 -1.32 6.76 6.99
CA TYR A 64 -0.72 6.16 8.17
C TYR A 64 0.49 6.96 8.68
N LYS A 65 1.35 7.49 7.80
CA LYS A 65 2.44 8.39 8.21
C LYS A 65 1.89 9.68 8.85
N ASN A 66 0.80 10.23 8.33
CA ASN A 66 0.12 11.37 8.98
C ASN A 66 -0.32 11.02 10.40
N TYR A 67 -0.97 9.86 10.59
CA TYR A 67 -1.32 9.36 11.92
C TYR A 67 -0.09 9.22 12.82
N GLN A 68 0.98 8.57 12.36
CA GLN A 68 2.18 8.38 13.18
C GLN A 68 2.77 9.70 13.68
N MET A 69 2.82 10.72 12.81
CA MET A 69 3.45 12.01 13.09
C MET A 69 2.58 12.95 13.94
N THR A 70 1.26 12.90 13.77
CA THR A 70 0.34 13.90 14.33
C THR A 70 -0.64 13.34 15.34
N LYS A 71 -0.78 12.00 15.41
CA LYS A 71 -1.83 11.28 16.13
C LYS A 71 -3.24 11.69 15.69
N ASN A 72 -3.40 12.06 14.41
CA ASN A 72 -4.70 12.36 13.81
C ASN A 72 -5.63 11.13 13.91
N PRO A 73 -6.73 11.20 14.68
CA PRO A 73 -7.62 10.07 14.87
C PRO A 73 -8.38 9.70 13.60
N ARG A 74 -8.68 10.68 12.73
CA ARG A 74 -9.36 10.41 11.45
C ARG A 74 -8.47 9.61 10.52
N ALA A 75 -7.19 9.96 10.43
CA ALA A 75 -6.22 9.22 9.63
C ALA A 75 -6.09 7.76 10.08
N TYR A 76 -6.03 7.52 11.41
CA TYR A 76 -6.03 6.18 11.96
C TYR A 76 -7.31 5.41 11.60
N GLN A 77 -8.47 6.05 11.78
CA GLN A 77 -9.77 5.45 11.48
C GLN A 77 -9.86 5.03 10.01
N VAL A 78 -9.52 5.91 9.07
CA VAL A 78 -9.57 5.62 7.62
C VAL A 78 -8.75 4.39 7.26
N VAL A 79 -7.52 4.30 7.81
CA VAL A 79 -6.63 3.17 7.52
C VAL A 79 -7.17 1.87 8.08
N ASN A 80 -7.68 1.87 9.31
CA ASN A 80 -8.23 0.67 9.94
C ASN A 80 -9.50 0.21 9.23
N GLU A 81 -10.46 1.12 8.99
CA GLU A 81 -11.71 0.82 8.27
C GLU A 81 -11.42 0.19 6.90
N TRP A 82 -10.46 0.75 6.15
CA TRP A 82 -10.10 0.18 4.86
C TRP A 82 -9.59 -1.25 4.96
N PHE A 83 -8.70 -1.56 5.90
CA PHE A 83 -8.19 -2.92 6.06
C PHE A 83 -9.26 -3.88 6.58
N GLU A 84 -10.12 -3.48 7.52
CA GLU A 84 -11.23 -4.32 7.99
C GLU A 84 -12.15 -4.70 6.81
N ASP A 85 -12.61 -3.72 6.03
CA ASP A 85 -13.49 -3.96 4.89
C ASP A 85 -12.83 -4.90 3.85
N ARG A 86 -11.57 -4.64 3.50
CA ARG A 86 -10.86 -5.44 2.49
C ARG A 86 -10.50 -6.84 2.98
N MET A 87 -10.25 -7.02 4.27
CA MET A 87 -10.04 -8.35 4.85
C MET A 87 -11.34 -9.16 4.88
N GLU A 88 -12.49 -8.51 5.09
CA GLU A 88 -13.81 -9.16 5.03
C GLU A 88 -14.16 -9.61 3.61
N GLU A 89 -13.84 -8.80 2.59
CA GLU A 89 -14.04 -9.15 1.17
C GLU A 89 -13.07 -10.23 0.69
N GLY A 90 -11.85 -10.25 1.23
CA GLY A 90 -10.76 -11.13 0.82
C GLY A 90 -9.75 -10.44 -0.10
N ALA A 91 -8.48 -10.81 0.05
CA ALA A 91 -7.40 -10.21 -0.73
C ALA A 91 -7.46 -10.59 -2.22
N PRO A 92 -7.08 -9.67 -3.12
CA PRO A 92 -7.09 -9.92 -4.55
C PRO A 92 -5.93 -10.86 -4.97
N PRO A 93 -5.88 -11.29 -6.25
CA PRO A 93 -4.70 -11.96 -6.80
C PRO A 93 -3.41 -11.17 -6.58
N LYS A 94 -2.32 -11.90 -6.31
CA LYS A 94 -1.01 -11.33 -6.03
C LYS A 94 -0.33 -10.87 -7.31
N ASN A 95 0.14 -9.62 -7.33
CA ASN A 95 0.95 -9.05 -8.39
C ASN A 95 1.80 -7.90 -7.82
N VAL A 96 2.62 -7.26 -8.65
CA VAL A 96 3.54 -6.19 -8.20
C VAL A 96 2.83 -5.02 -7.50
N ASN A 97 1.61 -4.70 -7.94
CA ASN A 97 0.83 -3.56 -7.49
C ASN A 97 0.01 -3.86 -6.24
N THR A 98 -0.60 -5.05 -6.19
CA THR A 98 -1.44 -5.44 -5.04
C THR A 98 -0.62 -5.74 -3.78
N MET A 99 0.72 -5.83 -3.89
CA MET A 99 1.63 -5.91 -2.75
C MET A 99 1.72 -4.59 -1.95
N ALA A 100 1.44 -3.44 -2.58
CA ALA A 100 1.72 -2.13 -1.99
C ALA A 100 0.98 -1.86 -0.65
N PRO A 101 -0.32 -2.19 -0.48
CA PRO A 101 -1.01 -2.02 0.81
C PRO A 101 -0.37 -2.76 1.98
N LEU A 102 0.34 -3.87 1.73
CA LEU A 102 0.95 -4.65 2.81
C LEU A 102 2.08 -3.90 3.53
N LEU A 103 2.66 -2.85 2.93
CA LEU A 103 3.59 -1.98 3.64
C LEU A 103 2.92 -1.35 4.87
N THR A 104 1.73 -0.78 4.69
CA THR A 104 0.97 -0.15 5.77
C THR A 104 0.43 -1.18 6.75
N MET A 105 -0.03 -2.34 6.25
CA MET A 105 -0.47 -3.44 7.11
C MET A 105 0.65 -3.93 8.04
N ALA A 106 1.89 -4.02 7.54
CA ALA A 106 3.04 -4.41 8.35
C ALA A 106 3.31 -3.41 9.48
N TYR A 107 3.15 -2.11 9.23
CA TYR A 107 3.25 -1.10 10.29
C TYR A 107 2.10 -1.16 11.29
N LEU A 108 0.86 -1.42 10.83
CA LEU A 108 -0.26 -1.62 11.76
C LEU A 108 -0.02 -2.82 12.66
N TYR A 109 0.43 -3.96 12.11
CA TYR A 109 0.80 -5.12 12.92
C TYR A 109 1.89 -4.78 13.93
N GLU A 110 2.91 -4.03 13.54
CA GLU A 110 3.97 -3.60 14.45
C GLU A 110 3.42 -2.79 15.64
N ASP A 111 2.50 -1.85 15.37
CA ASP A 111 1.91 -0.97 16.38
C ASP A 111 0.87 -1.68 17.27
N THR A 112 0.01 -2.52 16.68
CA THR A 112 -1.18 -3.08 17.37
C THR A 112 -0.97 -4.52 17.82
N LYS A 113 -0.03 -5.25 17.22
CA LYS A 113 0.17 -6.69 17.39
C LYS A 113 -1.08 -7.52 17.08
N ASP A 114 -1.94 -7.00 16.21
CA ASP A 114 -3.13 -7.74 15.75
C ASP A 114 -2.72 -8.90 14.86
N SER A 115 -2.77 -10.12 15.41
CA SER A 115 -2.36 -11.34 14.72
C SER A 115 -3.19 -11.66 13.48
N ARG A 116 -4.35 -11.00 13.25
CA ARG A 116 -5.14 -11.17 12.02
C ARG A 116 -4.37 -10.74 10.78
N TYR A 117 -3.39 -9.85 10.90
CA TYR A 117 -2.56 -9.40 9.78
C TYR A 117 -1.47 -10.41 9.38
N LEU A 118 -0.98 -11.23 10.32
CA LEU A 118 0.17 -12.11 10.09
C LEU A 118 0.01 -13.05 8.88
N PRO A 119 -1.13 -13.75 8.70
CA PRO A 119 -1.31 -14.63 7.55
C PRO A 119 -1.16 -13.91 6.21
N TYR A 120 -1.57 -12.64 6.11
CA TYR A 120 -1.39 -11.85 4.90
C TYR A 120 0.09 -11.51 4.71
N LEU A 121 0.76 -10.99 5.74
CA LEU A 121 2.16 -10.59 5.64
C LEU A 121 3.07 -11.77 5.27
N GLU A 122 2.88 -12.92 5.89
CA GLU A 122 3.66 -14.14 5.63
C GLU A 122 3.41 -14.69 4.22
N GLN A 123 2.14 -14.90 3.84
CA GLN A 123 1.80 -15.49 2.53
C GLN A 123 2.21 -14.59 1.36
N TRP A 124 2.14 -13.27 1.52
CA TRP A 124 2.53 -12.34 0.46
C TRP A 124 4.05 -12.21 0.37
N ALA A 125 4.77 -12.20 1.49
CA ALA A 125 6.23 -12.23 1.47
C ALA A 125 6.78 -13.54 0.87
N GLU A 126 6.20 -14.68 1.24
CA GLU A 126 6.55 -15.99 0.69
C GLU A 126 6.34 -16.02 -0.82
N TRP A 127 5.20 -15.52 -1.30
CA TRP A 127 4.92 -15.41 -2.73
C TRP A 127 5.97 -14.56 -3.45
N VAL A 128 6.34 -13.38 -2.92
CA VAL A 128 7.37 -12.56 -3.58
C VAL A 128 8.71 -13.30 -3.66
N MET A 129 9.07 -14.04 -2.60
CA MET A 129 10.36 -14.73 -2.52
C MET A 129 10.43 -15.96 -3.42
N ASN A 130 9.34 -16.73 -3.52
CA ASN A 130 9.38 -18.07 -4.12
C ASN A 130 8.60 -18.19 -5.44
N ASP A 131 7.54 -17.42 -5.63
CA ASP A 131 6.57 -17.65 -6.72
C ASP A 131 6.48 -16.48 -7.72
N MET A 132 6.77 -15.24 -7.28
CA MET A 132 6.68 -14.06 -8.14
C MET A 132 7.66 -14.19 -9.32
N PRO A 133 7.20 -14.01 -10.58
CA PRO A 133 8.04 -14.19 -11.76
C PRO A 133 9.34 -13.38 -11.72
N ARG A 134 10.40 -13.99 -12.25
CA ARG A 134 11.74 -13.41 -12.30
C ARG A 134 12.15 -13.12 -13.75
N THR A 135 12.96 -12.08 -13.93
CA THR A 135 13.67 -11.82 -15.18
C THR A 135 14.85 -12.78 -15.34
N ASN A 136 15.53 -12.75 -16.49
CA ASN A 136 16.68 -13.62 -16.78
C ASN A 136 17.85 -13.46 -15.80
N GLU A 137 17.95 -12.31 -15.14
CA GLU A 137 18.98 -11.99 -14.14
C GLU A 137 18.42 -11.97 -12.71
N ASP A 138 17.33 -12.71 -12.47
CA ASP A 138 16.69 -12.88 -11.15
C ASP A 138 16.11 -11.58 -10.53
N GLY A 139 15.80 -10.58 -11.37
CA GLY A 139 15.07 -9.40 -10.94
C GLY A 139 13.57 -9.68 -10.79
N LEU A 140 12.90 -8.99 -9.86
CA LEU A 140 11.43 -9.08 -9.72
C LEU A 140 10.75 -8.53 -10.98
N GLN A 141 10.13 -9.40 -11.78
CA GLN A 141 9.44 -8.98 -13.00
C GLN A 141 8.23 -8.11 -12.63
N HIS A 142 7.99 -7.05 -13.41
CA HIS A 142 6.85 -6.16 -13.22
C HIS A 142 5.52 -6.80 -13.69
N ALA A 143 5.11 -7.90 -13.06
CA ALA A 143 3.88 -8.62 -13.38
C ALA A 143 2.65 -7.90 -12.80
N THR A 144 1.68 -7.58 -13.65
CA THR A 144 0.44 -6.85 -13.30
C THR A 144 -0.80 -7.67 -13.69
N TYR A 145 -2.01 -7.09 -13.56
CA TYR A 145 -3.24 -7.68 -14.13
C TYR A 145 -3.27 -7.71 -15.66
N GLY A 146 -2.45 -6.89 -16.31
CA GLY A 146 -2.39 -6.79 -17.76
C GLY A 146 -1.41 -7.79 -18.38
N PRO A 147 -0.70 -7.41 -19.45
CA PRO A 147 0.25 -8.30 -20.10
C PRO A 147 1.32 -8.78 -19.11
N GLU A 148 1.90 -9.95 -19.39
CA GLU A 148 2.89 -10.62 -18.54
C GLU A 148 4.10 -9.73 -18.18
N ASN A 149 4.41 -8.73 -19.03
CA ASN A 149 5.59 -7.89 -18.92
C ASN A 149 6.88 -8.72 -18.82
N LYS A 150 6.94 -9.78 -19.65
CA LYS A 150 8.01 -10.76 -19.63
C LYS A 150 9.39 -10.11 -19.70
N ASN A 151 10.26 -10.46 -18.75
CA ASN A 151 11.64 -9.99 -18.63
C ASN A 151 11.77 -8.45 -18.50
N GLN A 152 10.76 -7.76 -17.96
CA GLN A 152 10.79 -6.31 -17.73
C GLN A 152 10.95 -5.97 -16.24
N LEU A 153 11.78 -4.95 -15.98
CA LEU A 153 11.96 -4.31 -14.68
C LEU A 153 11.54 -2.85 -14.78
N TRP A 154 10.66 -2.42 -13.88
CA TRP A 154 10.15 -1.06 -13.84
C TRP A 154 10.54 -0.42 -12.49
N ASP A 155 10.57 0.90 -12.47
CA ASP A 155 11.03 1.68 -11.32
C ASP A 155 10.11 1.52 -10.10
N ASP A 156 8.80 1.52 -10.33
CA ASP A 156 7.80 1.45 -9.27
C ASP A 156 7.79 0.12 -8.51
N THR A 157 8.30 -0.98 -9.09
CA THR A 157 8.47 -2.28 -8.40
C THR A 157 9.20 -2.14 -7.07
N LEU A 158 10.14 -1.19 -6.97
CA LEU A 158 10.85 -0.89 -5.73
C LEU A 158 9.92 -0.40 -4.63
N MET A 159 8.96 0.47 -4.96
CA MET A 159 8.00 1.00 -4.00
C MET A 159 6.85 0.03 -3.75
N MET A 160 6.30 -0.57 -4.81
CA MET A 160 5.07 -1.35 -4.72
C MET A 160 5.28 -2.75 -4.14
N THR A 161 6.50 -3.32 -4.28
CA THR A 161 6.79 -4.68 -3.80
C THR A 161 8.02 -4.76 -2.91
N VAL A 162 9.16 -4.19 -3.30
CA VAL A 162 10.43 -4.37 -2.56
C VAL A 162 10.37 -3.72 -1.18
N LEU A 163 9.84 -2.51 -1.07
CA LEU A 163 9.70 -1.83 0.23
C LEU A 163 8.75 -2.58 1.19
N PRO A 164 7.53 -3.00 0.79
CA PRO A 164 6.70 -3.89 1.60
C PRO A 164 7.44 -5.16 2.04
N LEU A 165 8.08 -5.87 1.10
CA LEU A 165 8.82 -7.10 1.40
C LEU A 165 9.92 -6.87 2.45
N ALA A 166 10.73 -5.82 2.28
CA ALA A 166 11.82 -5.51 3.20
C ALA A 166 11.29 -5.18 4.61
N LYS A 167 10.18 -4.42 4.70
CA LYS A 167 9.53 -4.11 5.97
C LYS A 167 9.00 -5.38 6.65
N ILE A 168 8.31 -6.25 5.91
CA ILE A 168 7.77 -7.51 6.42
C ILE A 168 8.90 -8.44 6.89
N GLY A 169 9.94 -8.60 6.09
CA GLY A 169 11.09 -9.45 6.43
C GLY A 169 11.74 -9.03 7.74
N LYS A 170 11.98 -7.72 7.93
CA LYS A 170 12.50 -7.19 9.20
C LYS A 170 11.54 -7.48 10.36
N LEU A 171 10.26 -7.19 10.17
CA LEU A 171 9.22 -7.33 11.18
C LEU A 171 9.06 -8.78 11.67
N LEU A 172 9.05 -9.76 10.76
CA LEU A 172 8.89 -11.18 11.11
C LEU A 172 10.15 -11.74 11.78
N VAL A 173 11.35 -11.29 11.38
CA VAL A 173 12.60 -11.65 12.08
C VAL A 173 12.55 -11.14 13.52
N ASP A 174 12.21 -9.87 13.72
CA ASP A 174 12.12 -9.26 15.05
C ASP A 174 11.05 -9.95 15.93
N ASP A 175 9.89 -10.29 15.34
CA ASP A 175 8.80 -10.99 16.05
C ASP A 175 9.19 -12.40 16.47
N CYS A 176 9.88 -13.17 15.61
CA CYS A 176 10.40 -14.50 15.95
C CYS A 176 11.33 -14.45 17.16
N TYR A 177 12.30 -13.52 17.17
CA TYR A 177 13.22 -13.36 18.30
C TYR A 177 12.48 -13.03 19.61
N SER A 178 11.41 -12.23 19.55
CA SER A 178 10.62 -11.87 20.72
C SER A 178 9.77 -13.01 21.28
N ARG A 179 9.45 -14.04 20.49
CA ARG A 179 8.67 -15.22 20.92
C ARG A 179 9.53 -16.30 21.56
N ASP A 180 10.84 -16.26 21.32
CA ASP A 180 11.82 -17.22 21.84
C ASP A 180 12.35 -16.87 23.25
N HIS A 181 11.82 -15.80 23.89
CA HIS A 181 12.20 -15.32 25.23
C HIS A 181 10.96 -15.10 26.10
#